data_AF-A0A846MI51-F1
#
_entry.id   AF-A0A846MI51-F1
#
_cell.length_a   1.000
_cell.length_b   1.000
_cell.length_c   1.000
_cell.angle_alpha   90.00
_cell.angle_beta   90.00
_cell.angle_gamma   90.00
#
_symmetry.space_group_name_H-M   'P 1'
#
loop_
_entity.id
_entity.type
_entity.pdbx_description
1 polymer ?
#
loop_
_entity_poly.entity_id
_entity_poly.type
_entity_poly.pdbx_seq_one_letter_code
_entity_poly.pdbx_strand_id
1 'polypeptide(L)' 'MKYLLIVLVILLLFGTKKLPELGKSLGQSLREFKDATKGLADEDEKKADQ' A
#
# COMPACT_ATOMS: atom_id res chain seq x y z
N MET A 1 -4.28 -21.11 -15.79
CA MET A 1 -5.57 -21.61 -15.25
C MET A 1 -5.56 -21.98 -13.77
N LYS A 2 -4.43 -22.42 -13.18
CA LYS A 2 -4.37 -22.96 -11.80
C LYS A 2 -4.81 -22.00 -10.68
N TYR A 3 -4.57 -20.69 -10.80
CA TYR A 3 -4.84 -19.74 -9.70
C TYR A 3 -6.17 -18.99 -9.81
N LEU A 4 -6.88 -19.07 -10.94
CA LEU A 4 -8.15 -18.33 -11.13
C LEU A 4 -9.23 -18.76 -10.14
N LEU A 5 -9.30 -20.05 -9.82
CA LEU A 5 -10.27 -20.56 -8.84
C LEU A 5 -10.04 -20.00 -7.44
N ILE A 6 -8.77 -19.87 -7.04
CA ILE A 6 -8.41 -19.32 -5.73
C ILE A 6 -8.81 -17.84 -5.65
N VAL A 7 -8.49 -17.06 -6.70
CA VAL A 7 -8.87 -15.66 -6.76
C VAL A 7 -10.40 -15.51 -6.76
N LEU A 8 -11.12 -16.37 -7.46
CA LEU A 8 -12.58 -16.36 -7.51
C LEU A 8 -13.21 -16.66 -6.14
N VAL A 9 -12.68 -17.63 -5.40
CA VAL A 9 -13.14 -17.95 -4.03
C VAL A 9 -12.89 -16.77 -3.09
N ILE A 10 -11.71 -16.16 -3.14
CA ILE A 10 -11.41 -14.95 -2.36
C ILE A 10 -12.38 -13.83 -2.73
N LEU A 11 -12.66 -13.63 -4.02
CA LEU A 11 -13.56 -12.59 -4.48
C LEU A 11 -15.03 -12.83 -4.06
N LEU A 12 -15.46 -14.08 -3.92
CA LEU A 12 -16.78 -14.43 -3.40
C LEU A 12 -16.89 -14.21 -1.89
N LEU A 13 -15.84 -14.54 -1.12
CA LEU A 13 -15.82 -14.35 0.34
C LEU A 13 -15.73 -12.87 0.74
N PHE A 14 -14.84 -12.12 0.08
CA PHE A 14 -14.63 -10.71 0.38
C PHE A 14 -15.56 -9.79 -0.42
N GLY A 15 -16.04 -10.24 -1.59
CA GLY A 15 -16.84 -9.42 -2.49
C GLY A 15 -16.01 -8.44 -3.34
N THR A 16 -16.51 -8.11 -4.52
CA THR A 16 -15.84 -7.19 -5.47
C THR A 16 -15.70 -5.76 -4.96
N LYS A 17 -16.51 -5.36 -3.96
CA LYS A 17 -16.48 -4.01 -3.37
C LYS A 17 -15.44 -3.86 -2.26
N LYS A 18 -15.07 -4.93 -1.55
CA LYS A 18 -14.11 -4.86 -0.43
C LYS A 18 -12.66 -4.80 -0.88
N LEU A 19 -12.31 -5.46 -1.99
CA LEU A 19 -10.97 -5.35 -2.58
C LEU A 19 -10.55 -3.90 -2.90
N PRO A 20 -11.36 -3.08 -3.62
CA PRO A 20 -11.00 -1.70 -3.91
C PRO A 20 -11.05 -0.80 -2.67
N GLU A 21 -11.90 -1.09 -1.69
CA GLU A 21 -11.98 -0.36 -0.42
C GLU A 21 -10.69 -0.59 0.41
N LEU A 22 -10.26 -1.84 0.55
CA LEU A 22 -8.99 -2.20 1.19
C LEU A 22 -7.80 -1.60 0.45
N GLY A 23 -7.77 -1.72 -0.89
CA GLY A 23 -6.71 -1.15 -1.71
C GLY A 23 -6.59 0.38 -1.57
N LYS A 24 -7.71 1.11 -1.47
CA LYS A 24 -7.70 2.55 -1.21
C LYS A 24 -7.10 2.89 0.16
N SER A 25 -7.54 2.20 1.21
CA SER A 25 -7.03 2.44 2.57
C SER A 25 -5.53 2.13 2.69
N LEU A 26 -5.10 0.96 2.19
CA LEU A 26 -3.69 0.56 2.16
C LEU A 26 -2.87 1.52 1.30
N GLY A 27 -3.36 1.92 0.14
CA GLY A 27 -2.69 2.85 -0.77
C GLY A 27 -2.48 4.22 -0.14
N GLN A 28 -3.44 4.71 0.64
CA GLN A 28 -3.30 5.94 1.40
C GLN A 28 -2.23 5.79 2.49
N SER A 29 -2.27 4.73 3.29
CA SER A 29 -1.25 4.47 4.33
C SER A 29 0.16 4.31 3.73
N LEU A 30 0.29 3.61 2.60
CA LEU A 30 1.57 3.47 1.87
C LEU A 30 2.08 4.82 1.36
N ARG A 31 1.18 5.71 0.91
CA ARG A 31 1.56 7.06 0.46
C ARG A 31 2.06 7.91 1.63
N GLU A 32 1.31 7.96 2.72
CA GLU A 32 1.70 8.68 3.94
C GLU A 32 3.02 8.14 4.51
N PHE A 33 3.19 6.82 4.54
CA PHE A 33 4.45 6.20 4.96
C PHE A 33 5.64 6.59 4.07
N LYS A 34 5.45 6.57 2.75
CA LYS A 34 6.47 7.00 1.79
C LYS A 34 6.85 8.46 1.98
N ASP A 35 5.87 9.34 2.14
CA ASP A 35 6.09 10.77 2.27
C ASP A 35 6.79 11.11 3.60
N ALA A 36 6.41 10.42 4.69
CA ALA A 36 7.13 10.51 5.98
C ALA A 36 8.57 10.02 5.87
N THR A 37 8.80 8.88 5.20
CA THR A 37 10.15 8.30 5.04
C THR A 37 11.05 9.20 4.19
N LYS A 38 10.51 9.86 3.15
CA LYS A 38 11.24 10.83 2.35
C LYS A 38 11.65 12.07 3.13
N GLY A 39 10.76 12.60 3.96
CA GLY A 39 11.09 13.73 4.84
C GLY A 39 12.25 13.41 5.78
N LEU A 40 12.27 12.20 6.35
CA LEU A 40 13.38 11.75 7.19
C LEU A 40 14.69 11.61 6.41
N ALA A 41 14.64 11.02 5.21
CA ALA A 41 15.83 10.86 4.37
C ALA A 41 16.42 12.22 3.93
N ASP A 42 15.58 13.19 3.57
CA ASP A 42 16.03 14.55 3.21
C ASP A 42 16.57 15.32 4.44
N GLU A 43 16.08 15.05 5.64
CA GLU A 43 16.62 15.62 6.89
C GLU A 43 17.96 15.02 7.30
N ASP A 44 18.17 13.72 7.08
CA ASP A 44 19.45 13.05 7.31
C ASP A 44 20.53 13.54 6.34
N GLU A 45 20.19 13.79 5.07
CA GLU A 45 21.13 14.32 4.06
C GLU A 45 21.56 15.77 4.39
N LYS A 46 20.63 16.61 4.87
CA LYS A 46 20.95 18.00 5.27
C LYS A 46 21.78 18.14 6.53
N LYS A 47 21.86 17.10 7.38
CA LYS A 47 22.70 17.09 8.58
C LYS A 47 24.13 16.63 8.32
N ALA A 48 24.41 15.97 7.19
CA ALA A 48 25.73 15.47 6.85
C ALA A 48 26.66 16.55 6.24
N ASP A 49 26.10 17.67 5.77
CA ASP A 49 26.81 18.83 5.20
C ASP A 49 26.97 20.02 6.18
N GLN A 50 26.65 19.85 7.48
CA GLN A 50 26.92 20.83 8.56
C GLN A 50 28.03 20.39 9.50
#